data_AF-A0A7K2N1U6-F1
#
_entry.id   AF-A0A7K2N1U6-F1
#
_cell.length_a   1.000
_cell.length_b   1.000
_cell.length_c   1.000
_cell.angle_alpha   90.00
_cell.angle_beta   90.00
_cell.angle_gamma   90.00
#
_symmetry.space_group_name_H-M   'P 1'
#
loop_
_entity.id
_entity.type
_entity.pdbx_description
1 polymer ?
#
loop_
_entity_poly.entity_id
_entity_poly.type
_entity_poly.pdbx_seq_one_letter_code
_entity_poly.pdbx_strand_id
1 'polypeptide(L)'
;MGILYGSDRRRGCNLGGPMARGDVRAGKGTTGSVADLVAQFGEEVRAKLQGPAGAVSSKEDSLTAPVEHLLRGMASRQRLKLIVHGQSRIKELGIRPDFAIACGGRTLGHVELKQPGSGADPEKWSVKSHDRKQWEKIKALHNVLYTDGYQWAVYRFGVQVGPTGILVGDLDSGSRQLVVADTGFERALTHFFLPAPIVHDSINELVKRIAGICALLRDEVTERLTREEHGEADAAFSILADNWKDLLFPDARPEEFADQYSQTLTFAMLLARLEHIDLGRLTLPEVAIRLGKRHSLMGKALAVLTDDALDDLRGIIDPLIDVLSAVDPKMFKDETGDAYLHLYEGFLGAYDPELRRRTGTYYTAGEVVRFMVGFTDEVLRDRLGQEDGYG
;
A
#
# COMPACT_ATOMS: atom_id res chain seq x y z
N MET A 1 -18.96 -52.32 -17.20
CA MET A 1 -18.16 -53.53 -17.48
C MET A 1 -16.91 -53.40 -16.63
N GLY A 2 -16.88 -54.11 -15.49
CA GLY A 2 -15.79 -54.00 -14.50
C GLY A 2 -14.54 -54.76 -14.93
N ILE A 3 -13.51 -54.69 -14.07
CA ILE A 3 -12.26 -55.49 -13.95
C ILE A 3 -11.11 -54.50 -13.63
N LEU A 4 -10.18 -54.67 -12.69
CA LEU A 4 -9.93 -55.60 -11.57
C LEU A 4 -8.88 -54.94 -10.66
N TYR A 5 -8.91 -55.28 -9.38
CA TYR A 5 -7.80 -55.09 -8.42
C TYR A 5 -6.57 -55.91 -8.82
N GLY A 6 -5.37 -55.38 -8.56
CA GLY A 6 -4.09 -56.09 -8.63
C GLY A 6 -3.18 -55.65 -7.48
N SER A 7 -2.82 -56.61 -6.64
CA SER A 7 -2.12 -56.47 -5.37
C SER A 7 -0.61 -56.71 -5.47
N ASP A 8 0.13 -56.04 -4.56
CA ASP A 8 1.31 -56.53 -3.82
C ASP A 8 2.71 -56.57 -4.51
N ARG A 9 3.67 -55.80 -3.96
CA ARG A 9 4.89 -56.33 -3.32
C ARG A 9 5.82 -55.23 -2.80
N ARG A 10 6.25 -55.42 -1.55
CA ARG A 10 7.35 -54.74 -0.86
C ARG A 10 8.69 -54.85 -1.63
N ARG A 11 9.43 -53.75 -1.73
CA ARG A 11 10.90 -53.72 -1.58
C ARG A 11 11.32 -52.37 -0.99
N GLY A 12 11.98 -52.43 0.16
CA GLY A 12 12.65 -51.28 0.75
C GLY A 12 13.86 -50.88 -0.09
N CYS A 13 14.04 -49.58 -0.26
CA CYS A 13 15.33 -48.98 -0.55
C CYS A 13 15.46 -47.76 0.36
N ASN A 14 16.34 -47.92 1.34
CA ASN A 14 16.86 -46.86 2.20
C ASN A 14 17.93 -46.14 1.38
N LEU A 15 17.69 -44.89 0.99
CA LEU A 15 18.70 -44.02 0.39
C LEU A 15 18.63 -42.67 1.11
N GLY A 16 19.69 -42.37 1.84
CA GLY A 16 19.88 -41.10 2.53
C GLY A 16 19.93 -39.94 1.55
N GLY A 17 19.18 -38.89 1.89
CA GLY A 17 19.27 -37.56 1.30
C GLY A 17 19.68 -36.53 2.37
N PRO A 18 20.24 -35.38 1.96
CA PRO A 18 20.99 -34.48 2.83
C PRO A 18 20.10 -33.65 3.76
N MET A 19 20.70 -33.18 4.86
CA MET A 19 20.11 -32.42 5.96
C MET A 19 19.10 -31.34 5.51
N ALA A 20 17.85 -31.52 5.93
CA ALA A 20 16.80 -30.52 5.84
C ALA A 20 17.06 -29.38 6.84
N ARG A 21 16.82 -28.14 6.38
CA ARG A 21 16.76 -26.92 7.19
C ARG A 21 15.80 -27.13 8.35
N GLY A 22 16.20 -26.66 9.53
CA GLY A 22 15.54 -26.93 10.79
C GLY A 22 14.07 -26.49 10.82
N ASP A 23 13.18 -27.47 10.90
CA ASP A 23 11.83 -27.29 11.42
C ASP A 23 11.91 -26.96 12.91
N VAL A 24 11.77 -25.68 13.25
CA VAL A 24 11.48 -25.26 14.61
C VAL A 24 10.03 -25.64 14.88
N ARG A 25 9.84 -26.66 15.72
CA ARG A 25 8.53 -27.04 16.28
C ARG A 25 7.88 -25.81 16.91
N ALA A 26 6.77 -25.36 16.34
CA ALA A 26 5.88 -24.40 16.98
C ALA A 26 5.39 -24.97 18.32
N GLY A 27 5.90 -24.42 19.42
CA GLY A 27 5.40 -24.72 20.76
C GLY A 27 3.93 -24.31 20.90
N LYS A 28 3.15 -25.12 21.62
CA LYS A 28 1.77 -24.79 22.01
C LYS A 28 1.76 -23.42 22.71
N GLY A 29 1.21 -22.40 22.06
CA GLY A 29 1.24 -21.02 22.54
C GLY A 29 0.43 -20.81 23.82
N THR A 30 1.11 -20.73 24.95
CA THR A 30 0.67 -19.90 26.06
C THR A 30 0.82 -18.45 25.62
N THR A 31 -0.27 -17.68 25.52
CA THR A 31 -0.19 -16.24 25.26
C THR A 31 0.48 -15.58 26.47
N GLY A 32 1.77 -15.27 26.34
CA GLY A 32 2.56 -14.56 27.36
C GLY A 32 1.86 -13.27 27.80
N SER A 33 2.11 -12.83 29.04
CA SER A 33 1.62 -11.54 29.49
C SER A 33 2.23 -10.41 28.65
N VAL A 34 1.64 -9.20 28.67
CA VAL A 34 2.22 -8.04 27.96
C VAL A 34 3.63 -7.75 28.48
N ALA A 35 3.84 -7.89 29.79
CA ALA A 35 5.15 -7.73 30.41
C ALA A 35 6.17 -8.75 29.87
N ASP A 36 5.79 -10.02 29.72
CA ASP A 36 6.69 -11.05 29.18
C ASP A 36 7.07 -10.78 27.72
N LEU A 37 6.11 -10.36 26.91
CA LEU A 37 6.35 -10.03 25.49
C LEU A 37 7.27 -8.82 25.33
N VAL A 38 7.08 -7.78 26.16
CA VAL A 38 7.92 -6.58 26.16
C VAL A 38 9.32 -6.86 26.68
N ALA A 39 9.43 -7.69 27.72
CA ALA A 39 10.71 -8.16 28.24
C ALA A 39 11.50 -8.94 27.18
N GLN A 40 10.85 -9.92 26.53
CA GLN A 40 11.45 -10.69 25.45
C GLN A 40 11.89 -9.79 24.28
N PHE A 41 11.04 -8.85 23.87
CA PHE A 41 11.39 -7.86 22.85
C PHE A 41 12.68 -7.10 23.20
N GLY A 42 12.79 -6.60 24.44
CA GLY A 42 13.97 -5.90 24.90
C GLY A 42 15.23 -6.77 24.88
N GLU A 43 15.13 -8.04 25.27
CA GLU A 43 16.24 -9.00 25.24
C GLU A 43 16.70 -9.30 23.81
N GLU A 44 15.75 -9.50 22.87
CA GLU A 44 16.06 -9.78 21.48
C GLU A 44 16.74 -8.60 20.77
N VAL A 45 16.25 -7.37 20.99
CA VAL A 45 16.88 -6.16 20.45
C VAL A 45 18.29 -6.00 21.01
N ARG A 46 18.47 -6.16 22.33
CA ARG A 46 19.77 -6.05 22.98
C ARG A 46 20.76 -7.08 22.45
N ALA A 47 20.33 -8.33 22.29
CA ALA A 47 21.15 -9.39 21.73
C ALA A 47 21.61 -9.08 20.30
N LYS A 48 20.74 -8.46 19.48
CA LYS A 48 21.09 -8.02 18.12
C LYS A 48 22.06 -6.85 18.09
N LEU A 49 21.87 -5.87 18.97
CA LEU A 49 22.76 -4.69 19.07
C LEU A 49 24.15 -5.05 19.60
N GLN A 50 24.24 -6.01 20.54
CA GLN A 50 25.50 -6.45 21.15
C GLN A 50 26.18 -7.59 20.38
N GLY A 51 25.45 -8.27 19.50
CA GLY A 51 25.96 -9.36 18.70
C GLY A 51 26.91 -8.91 17.58
N PRO A 52 27.60 -9.86 16.90
CA PRO A 52 28.58 -9.55 15.86
C PRO A 52 28.03 -8.70 14.70
N ALA A 53 26.73 -8.84 14.40
CA ALA A 53 26.04 -8.07 13.37
C ALA A 53 25.77 -6.61 13.79
N GLY A 54 25.61 -6.31 15.08
CA GLY A 54 25.27 -4.97 15.57
C GLY A 54 26.36 -3.92 15.34
N ALA A 55 27.61 -4.34 15.14
CA ALA A 55 28.71 -3.47 14.76
C ALA A 55 28.69 -3.05 13.27
N VAL A 56 27.93 -3.75 12.43
CA VAL A 56 27.95 -3.61 10.96
C VAL A 56 26.56 -3.24 10.40
N SER A 57 25.48 -3.65 11.06
CA SER A 57 24.09 -3.30 10.68
C SER A 57 23.68 -1.94 11.26
N SER A 58 22.69 -1.29 10.65
CA SER A 58 22.13 -0.09 11.27
C SER A 58 21.42 -0.45 12.58
N LYS A 59 21.40 0.46 13.56
CA LYS A 59 20.67 0.22 14.82
C LYS A 59 19.17 -0.03 14.58
N GLU A 60 18.62 0.47 13.48
CA GLU A 60 17.23 0.24 13.07
C GLU A 60 16.98 -1.22 12.64
N ASP A 61 17.93 -1.83 11.92
CA ASP A 61 17.84 -3.25 11.50
C ASP A 61 17.77 -4.21 12.70
N SER A 62 18.23 -3.76 13.88
CA SER A 62 18.10 -4.52 15.12
C SER A 62 16.65 -4.67 15.58
N LEU A 63 15.76 -3.75 15.22
CA LEU A 63 14.36 -3.74 15.61
C LEU A 63 13.49 -4.66 14.75
N THR A 64 13.89 -4.97 13.51
CA THR A 64 13.05 -5.65 12.52
C THR A 64 12.39 -6.93 13.05
N ALA A 65 13.16 -8.01 13.27
CA ALA A 65 12.58 -9.27 13.77
C ALA A 65 11.95 -9.16 15.18
N PRO A 66 12.56 -8.44 16.15
CA PRO A 66 11.94 -8.29 17.47
C PRO A 66 10.57 -7.59 17.44
N VAL A 67 10.40 -6.54 16.63
CA VAL A 67 9.11 -5.87 16.45
C VAL A 67 8.09 -6.82 15.84
N GLU A 68 8.47 -7.60 14.81
CA GLU A 68 7.60 -8.62 14.23
C GLU A 68 7.12 -9.63 15.30
N HIS A 69 8.03 -10.17 16.10
CA HIS A 69 7.68 -11.12 17.17
C HIS A 69 6.75 -10.51 18.21
N LEU A 70 7.04 -9.29 18.66
CA LEU A 70 6.22 -8.56 19.61
C LEU A 70 4.80 -8.33 19.08
N LEU A 71 4.67 -7.87 17.82
CA LEU A 71 3.37 -7.64 17.19
C LEU A 71 2.57 -8.94 17.04
N ARG A 72 3.21 -10.04 16.63
CA ARG A 72 2.55 -11.36 16.55
C ARG A 72 2.06 -11.84 17.92
N GLY A 73 2.86 -11.66 18.96
CA GLY A 73 2.49 -11.99 20.34
C GLY A 73 1.31 -11.15 20.82
N MET A 74 1.36 -9.84 20.63
CA MET A 74 0.30 -8.90 21.03
C MET A 74 -1.01 -9.14 20.26
N ALA A 75 -0.93 -9.41 18.95
CA ALA A 75 -2.10 -9.76 18.14
C ALA A 75 -2.75 -11.08 18.57
N SER A 76 -1.94 -12.08 18.91
CA SER A 76 -2.45 -13.37 19.42
C SER A 76 -3.25 -13.20 20.71
N ARG A 77 -2.88 -12.24 21.57
CA ARG A 77 -3.66 -11.88 22.77
C ARG A 77 -5.04 -11.31 22.42
N GLN A 78 -5.17 -10.65 21.27
CA GLN A 78 -6.43 -10.15 20.73
C GLN A 78 -7.14 -11.16 19.82
N ARG A 79 -6.67 -12.41 19.75
CA ARG A 79 -7.17 -13.48 18.85
C ARG A 79 -7.06 -13.12 17.36
N LEU A 80 -6.11 -12.24 17.02
CA LEU A 80 -5.77 -11.89 15.65
C LEU A 80 -4.59 -12.73 15.19
N LYS A 81 -4.62 -13.18 13.94
CA LYS A 81 -3.51 -13.87 13.28
C LYS A 81 -2.90 -12.94 12.24
N LEU A 82 -1.76 -12.34 12.58
CA LEU A 82 -1.03 -11.49 11.65
C LEU A 82 -0.13 -12.31 10.74
N ILE A 83 -0.01 -11.85 9.50
CA ILE A 83 1.03 -12.21 8.55
C ILE A 83 1.86 -10.96 8.34
N VAL A 84 3.15 -11.03 8.65
CA VAL A 84 4.07 -9.93 8.44
C VAL A 84 4.79 -10.19 7.13
N HIS A 85 4.68 -9.23 6.21
CA HIS A 85 5.42 -9.23 4.96
C HIS A 85 6.58 -8.26 5.15
N GLY A 86 7.79 -8.81 5.33
CA GLY A 86 9.01 -8.02 5.36
C GLY A 86 9.28 -7.48 3.97
N GLN A 87 9.44 -6.16 3.84
CA GLN A 87 9.79 -5.54 2.57
C GLN A 87 11.32 -5.45 2.49
N SER A 88 11.91 -5.99 1.43
CA SER A 88 13.37 -5.95 1.25
C SER A 88 13.82 -4.50 1.06
N ARG A 89 14.46 -3.93 2.09
CA ARG A 89 14.97 -2.54 2.07
C ARG A 89 16.09 -2.42 1.04
N ILE A 90 15.88 -1.67 -0.04
CA ILE A 90 16.99 -0.97 -0.70
C ILE A 90 17.08 0.42 -0.08
N LYS A 91 18.13 0.62 0.73
CA LYS A 91 18.38 1.86 1.51
C LYS A 91 18.49 3.13 0.64
N GLU A 92 18.63 3.00 -0.67
CA GLU A 92 18.90 4.11 -1.59
C GLU A 92 17.64 4.85 -2.05
N LEU A 93 16.48 4.19 -2.06
CA LEU A 93 15.24 4.78 -2.58
C LEU A 93 14.28 5.24 -1.47
N GLY A 94 14.36 4.69 -0.25
CA GLY A 94 13.79 5.28 0.97
C GLY A 94 12.27 5.51 0.97
N ILE A 95 11.51 4.75 0.16
CA ILE A 95 10.07 5.00 -0.05
C ILE A 95 9.16 4.04 0.73
N ARG A 96 9.63 2.82 1.02
CA ARG A 96 8.78 1.74 1.54
C ARG A 96 8.74 1.74 3.07
N PRO A 97 7.55 1.57 3.69
CA PRO A 97 7.47 1.19 5.09
C PRO A 97 8.18 -0.15 5.33
N ASP A 98 8.73 -0.35 6.52
CA ASP A 98 9.50 -1.57 6.80
C ASP A 98 8.70 -2.86 6.75
N PHE A 99 7.42 -2.76 7.11
CA PHE A 99 6.51 -3.89 7.08
C PHE A 99 5.17 -3.48 6.51
N ALA A 100 4.60 -4.38 5.71
CA ALA A 100 3.17 -4.49 5.55
C ALA A 100 2.67 -5.59 6.50
N ILE A 101 1.72 -5.24 7.37
CA ILE A 101 1.07 -6.17 8.28
C ILE A 101 -0.26 -6.56 7.67
N ALA A 102 -0.47 -7.84 7.40
CA ALA A 102 -1.72 -8.38 6.87
C ALA A 102 -2.48 -9.20 7.92
N CYS A 103 -3.80 -9.15 7.86
CA CYS A 103 -4.69 -9.98 8.68
C CYS A 103 -5.87 -10.45 7.82
N GLY A 104 -6.15 -11.76 7.80
CA GLY A 104 -7.25 -12.30 7.00
C GLY A 104 -7.07 -12.17 5.48
N GLY A 105 -5.83 -12.11 4.99
CA GLY A 105 -5.51 -12.01 3.55
C GLY A 105 -5.53 -10.61 2.96
N ARG A 106 -5.64 -9.56 3.80
CA ARG A 106 -5.55 -8.14 3.40
C ARG A 106 -4.58 -7.39 4.30
N THR A 107 -3.91 -6.39 3.75
CA THR A 107 -3.06 -5.47 4.50
C THR A 107 -3.91 -4.68 5.50
N LEU A 108 -3.56 -4.80 6.78
CA LEU A 108 -4.15 -4.08 7.91
C LEU A 108 -3.56 -2.67 8.06
N GLY A 109 -2.28 -2.54 7.75
CA GLY A 109 -1.51 -1.31 7.88
C GLY A 109 -0.01 -1.57 7.82
N HIS A 110 0.75 -0.51 8.03
CA HIS A 110 2.20 -0.52 7.88
C HIS A 110 2.90 -0.25 9.19
N VAL A 111 4.11 -0.77 9.31
CA VAL A 111 4.98 -0.46 10.45
C VAL A 111 6.24 0.18 9.91
N GLU A 112 6.60 1.32 10.50
CA GLU A 112 7.78 2.08 10.15
C GLU A 112 8.70 2.16 11.37
N LEU A 113 9.91 1.67 11.22
CA LEU A 113 10.92 1.63 12.26
C LEU A 113 11.81 2.86 12.18
N LYS A 114 12.28 3.27 13.36
CA LYS A 114 13.26 4.33 13.53
C LYS A 114 14.39 3.81 14.39
N GLN A 115 15.56 4.42 14.26
CA GLN A 115 16.66 4.13 15.17
C GLN A 115 16.24 4.40 16.63
N PRO A 116 16.60 3.50 17.57
CA PRO A 116 16.27 3.70 18.97
C PRO A 116 16.69 5.07 19.52
N GLY A 117 15.72 5.79 20.10
CA GLY A 117 15.91 7.13 20.65
C GLY A 117 15.51 8.27 19.71
N SER A 118 15.22 8.00 18.43
CA SER A 118 14.73 9.01 17.47
C SER A 118 13.27 9.42 17.74
N GLY A 119 12.54 8.68 18.56
CA GLY A 119 11.13 8.88 18.85
C GLY A 119 10.20 8.43 17.72
N ALA A 120 8.89 8.51 18.00
CA ALA A 120 7.82 8.12 17.06
C ALA A 120 6.91 9.30 16.67
N ASP A 121 7.39 10.53 16.86
CA ASP A 121 6.66 11.77 16.61
C ASP A 121 7.31 12.54 15.44
N PRO A 122 6.72 12.49 14.23
CA PRO A 122 7.26 13.14 13.05
C PRO A 122 7.37 14.65 13.13
N GLU A 123 6.60 15.31 14.01
CA GLU A 123 6.65 16.77 14.19
C GLU A 123 7.92 17.22 14.90
N LYS A 124 8.55 16.32 15.67
CA LYS A 124 9.80 16.59 16.38
C LYS A 124 11.05 16.40 15.51
N TRP A 125 10.91 15.78 14.35
CA TRP A 125 12.05 15.57 13.45
C TRP A 125 12.38 16.84 12.68
N SER A 126 13.68 17.05 12.45
CA SER A 126 14.15 18.14 11.60
C SER A 126 13.51 18.06 10.22
N VAL A 127 13.06 19.19 9.69
CA VAL A 127 12.41 19.28 8.37
C VAL A 127 13.28 18.71 7.24
N LYS A 128 14.61 18.78 7.39
CA LYS A 128 15.59 18.30 6.40
C LYS A 128 16.00 16.83 6.61
N SER A 129 15.59 16.21 7.72
CA SER A 129 15.95 14.83 8.04
C SER A 129 15.38 13.84 7.03
N HIS A 130 16.05 12.70 6.91
CA HIS A 130 15.54 11.58 6.12
C HIS A 130 14.18 11.10 6.65
N ASP A 131 14.04 10.94 7.97
CA ASP A 131 12.80 10.49 8.60
C ASP A 131 11.61 11.41 8.32
N ARG A 132 11.82 12.73 8.34
CA ARG A 132 10.75 13.68 7.96
C ARG A 132 10.35 13.51 6.49
N LYS A 133 11.32 13.37 5.58
CA LYS A 133 11.03 13.17 4.15
C LYS A 133 10.23 11.88 3.91
N GLN A 134 10.60 10.81 4.58
CA GLN A 134 9.89 9.53 4.49
C GLN A 134 8.46 9.64 5.05
N TRP A 135 8.29 10.31 6.19
CA TRP A 135 6.97 10.59 6.74
C TRP A 135 6.06 11.37 5.78
N GLU A 136 6.60 12.34 5.05
CA GLU A 136 5.79 13.11 4.08
C GLU A 136 5.16 12.22 3.00
N LYS A 137 5.76 11.06 2.70
CA LYS A 137 5.18 10.04 1.82
C LYS A 137 4.23 9.10 2.58
N ILE A 138 4.70 8.51 3.67
CA ILE A 138 3.98 7.48 4.44
C ILE A 138 2.69 8.00 5.09
N LYS A 139 2.60 9.30 5.41
CA LYS A 139 1.41 9.92 5.98
C LYS A 139 0.16 9.81 5.10
N ALA A 140 0.29 9.44 3.81
CA ALA A 140 -0.85 9.18 2.94
C ALA A 140 -1.61 7.89 3.30
N LEU A 141 -0.99 6.96 4.02
CA LEU A 141 -1.57 5.66 4.35
C LEU A 141 -2.61 5.78 5.48
N HIS A 142 -3.60 4.90 5.46
CA HIS A 142 -4.76 4.95 6.36
C HIS A 142 -4.49 4.35 7.75
N ASN A 143 -3.40 3.59 7.93
CA ASN A 143 -3.05 2.97 9.22
C ASN A 143 -1.55 2.66 9.29
N VAL A 144 -0.78 3.45 10.03
CA VAL A 144 0.67 3.30 10.16
C VAL A 144 1.07 3.31 11.63
N LEU A 145 1.89 2.36 12.05
CA LEU A 145 2.53 2.31 13.36
C LEU A 145 4.00 2.75 13.22
N TYR A 146 4.36 3.85 13.87
CA TYR A 146 5.75 4.28 14.00
C TYR A 146 6.33 3.80 15.33
N THR A 147 7.57 3.31 15.30
CA THR A 147 8.29 2.94 16.52
C THR A 147 9.79 3.08 16.41
N ASP A 148 10.43 3.57 17.47
CA ASP A 148 11.88 3.49 17.68
C ASP A 148 12.25 2.38 18.69
N GLY A 149 11.28 1.54 19.07
CA GLY A 149 11.41 0.54 20.11
C GLY A 149 11.08 1.05 21.52
N TYR A 150 11.19 2.35 21.79
CA TYR A 150 10.78 2.96 23.07
C TYR A 150 9.41 3.62 22.97
N GLN A 151 9.16 4.37 21.90
CA GLN A 151 7.93 5.07 21.64
C GLN A 151 7.15 4.39 20.52
N TRP A 152 5.84 4.30 20.67
CA TRP A 152 4.95 3.63 19.73
C TRP A 152 3.74 4.52 19.45
N ALA A 153 3.58 4.98 18.21
CA ALA A 153 2.50 5.90 17.84
C ALA A 153 1.82 5.44 16.55
N VAL A 154 0.49 5.56 16.53
CA VAL A 154 -0.32 5.19 15.36
C VAL A 154 -0.80 6.44 14.66
N TYR A 155 -0.69 6.46 13.35
CA TYR A 155 -1.13 7.54 12.49
C TYR A 155 -2.11 7.04 11.44
N ARG A 156 -3.08 7.88 11.08
CA ARG A 156 -4.03 7.65 9.99
C ARG A 156 -4.12 8.92 9.16
N PHE A 157 -3.76 8.85 7.89
CA PHE A 157 -3.71 10.02 7.00
C PHE A 157 -2.93 11.20 7.60
N GLY A 158 -1.81 10.89 8.28
CA GLY A 158 -0.95 11.89 8.92
C GLY A 158 -1.39 12.38 10.30
N VAL A 159 -2.55 11.93 10.80
CA VAL A 159 -3.08 12.35 12.11
C VAL A 159 -2.82 11.25 13.14
N GLN A 160 -2.21 11.62 14.27
CA GLN A 160 -2.01 10.67 15.36
C GLN A 160 -3.36 10.23 15.95
N VAL A 161 -3.52 8.93 16.18
CA VAL A 161 -4.69 8.35 16.83
C VAL A 161 -4.28 7.62 18.12
N GLY A 162 -4.98 7.93 19.20
CA GLY A 162 -4.66 7.35 20.51
C GLY A 162 -3.37 7.91 21.14
N PRO A 163 -2.93 7.31 22.26
CA PRO A 163 -1.74 7.76 22.98
C PRO A 163 -0.46 7.32 22.27
N THR A 164 0.65 8.00 22.56
CA THR A 164 1.98 7.45 22.32
C THR A 164 2.29 6.45 23.43
N GLY A 165 2.49 5.19 23.05
CA GLY A 165 2.93 4.15 23.98
C GLY A 165 4.39 4.29 24.34
N ILE A 166 4.71 4.17 25.63
CA ILE A 166 6.08 4.34 26.14
C ILE A 166 6.55 3.05 26.81
N LEU A 167 7.71 2.58 26.38
CA LEU A 167 8.48 1.52 27.02
C LEU A 167 9.71 2.13 27.71
N VAL A 168 9.98 1.70 28.94
CA VAL A 168 11.06 2.22 29.79
C VAL A 168 12.03 1.10 30.12
N GLY A 169 13.33 1.38 30.04
CA GLY A 169 14.40 0.41 30.23
C GLY A 169 15.50 0.68 29.21
N ASP A 170 16.39 -0.30 29.02
CA ASP A 170 17.58 -0.11 28.18
C ASP A 170 17.57 -1.11 27.01
N LEU A 171 17.43 -0.64 25.76
CA LEU A 171 17.52 -1.48 24.56
C LEU A 171 18.97 -1.75 24.12
N ASP A 172 19.94 -0.89 24.48
CA ASP A 172 21.29 -0.95 23.92
C ASP A 172 22.37 -1.52 24.87
N SER A 173 22.64 -0.84 25.98
CA SER A 173 23.89 -0.96 26.75
C SER A 173 23.66 -1.09 28.26
N GLY A 174 22.45 -0.82 28.73
CA GLY A 174 22.08 -0.99 30.14
C GLY A 174 21.48 -2.36 30.46
N SER A 175 21.34 -2.63 31.77
CA SER A 175 20.83 -3.90 32.29
C SER A 175 19.35 -3.85 32.67
N ARG A 176 18.69 -2.69 32.57
CA ARG A 176 17.28 -2.57 32.94
C ARG A 176 16.43 -3.28 31.89
N GLN A 177 15.62 -4.22 32.36
CA GLN A 177 14.63 -4.87 31.54
C GLN A 177 13.63 -3.84 31.02
N LEU A 178 13.23 -3.98 29.77
CA LEU A 178 12.22 -3.12 29.18
C LEU A 178 10.85 -3.44 29.79
N VAL A 179 10.12 -2.42 30.21
CA VAL A 179 8.79 -2.55 30.79
C VAL A 179 7.83 -1.52 30.19
N VAL A 180 6.54 -1.82 30.23
CA VAL A 180 5.50 -0.83 29.90
C VAL A 180 5.47 0.26 30.97
N ALA A 181 5.48 1.53 30.55
CA ALA A 181 5.37 2.66 31.48
C ALA A 181 3.96 2.80 32.05
N ASP A 182 2.97 2.59 31.19
CA ASP A 182 1.55 2.71 31.46
C ASP A 182 0.73 1.90 30.42
N THR A 183 -0.59 2.11 30.40
CA THR A 183 -1.49 1.47 29.43
C THR A 183 -1.35 1.98 27.98
N GLY A 184 -0.55 3.02 27.74
CA GLY A 184 -0.42 3.69 26.45
C GLY A 184 0.10 2.76 25.36
N PHE A 185 1.06 1.88 25.68
CA PHE A 185 1.60 0.90 24.72
C PHE A 185 0.52 -0.07 24.21
N GLU A 186 -0.24 -0.68 25.11
CA GLU A 186 -1.33 -1.59 24.74
C GLU A 186 -2.44 -0.88 23.95
N ARG A 187 -2.75 0.37 24.33
CA ARG A 187 -3.74 1.20 23.63
C ARG A 187 -3.28 1.57 22.23
N ALA A 188 -2.01 1.94 22.04
CA ALA A 188 -1.45 2.23 20.72
C ALA A 188 -1.56 1.01 19.80
N LEU A 189 -1.13 -0.18 20.26
CA LEU A 189 -1.26 -1.40 19.46
C LEU A 189 -2.72 -1.79 19.19
N THR A 190 -3.63 -1.52 20.12
CA THR A 190 -5.07 -1.71 19.88
C THR A 190 -5.59 -0.80 18.76
N HIS A 191 -5.18 0.47 18.73
CA HIS A 191 -5.54 1.39 17.64
C HIS A 191 -4.98 0.96 16.28
N PHE A 192 -3.82 0.30 16.26
CA PHE A 192 -3.21 -0.25 15.05
C PHE A 192 -3.92 -1.52 14.58
N PHE A 193 -4.21 -2.45 15.49
CA PHE A 193 -4.82 -3.75 15.15
C PHE A 193 -6.30 -3.67 14.79
N LEU A 194 -7.00 -2.67 15.33
CA LEU A 194 -8.43 -2.47 15.11
C LEU A 194 -8.66 -1.07 14.52
N PRO A 195 -8.30 -0.86 13.24
CA PRO A 195 -8.52 0.41 12.57
C PRO A 195 -10.01 0.74 12.51
N ALA A 196 -10.35 2.01 12.73
CA ALA A 196 -11.72 2.46 12.52
C ALA A 196 -12.04 2.46 11.01
N PRO A 197 -13.31 2.28 10.62
CA PRO A 197 -13.71 2.39 9.23
C PRO A 197 -13.26 3.70 8.60
N ILE A 198 -12.77 3.64 7.36
CA ILE A 198 -12.44 4.83 6.57
C ILE A 198 -13.75 5.54 6.20
N VAL A 199 -13.77 6.85 6.38
CA VAL A 199 -14.84 7.74 5.93
C VAL A 199 -14.23 8.88 5.13
N HIS A 200 -14.97 9.39 4.14
CA HIS A 200 -14.59 10.54 3.34
C HIS A 200 -15.66 11.62 3.49
N ASP A 201 -15.28 12.78 4.03
CA ASP A 201 -16.23 13.87 4.29
C ASP A 201 -16.45 14.74 3.05
N SER A 202 -15.54 14.67 2.07
CA SER A 202 -15.64 15.43 0.82
C SER A 202 -14.83 14.83 -0.32
N ILE A 203 -15.15 15.21 -1.56
CA ILE A 203 -14.34 14.88 -2.75
C ILE A 203 -12.91 15.41 -2.60
N ASN A 204 -12.73 16.62 -2.07
CA ASN A 204 -11.40 17.21 -1.88
C ASN A 204 -10.53 16.40 -0.91
N GLU A 205 -11.13 15.81 0.12
CA GLU A 205 -10.41 14.91 1.02
C GLU A 205 -10.05 13.59 0.32
N LEU A 206 -11.01 12.99 -0.38
CA LEU A 206 -10.77 11.78 -1.18
C LEU A 206 -9.61 12.00 -2.15
N VAL A 207 -9.62 13.10 -2.90
CA VAL A 207 -8.58 13.54 -3.85
C VAL A 207 -7.20 13.51 -3.20
N LYS A 208 -7.03 14.14 -2.04
CA LYS A 208 -5.74 14.19 -1.35
C LYS A 208 -5.26 12.80 -0.93
N ARG A 209 -6.17 11.95 -0.46
CA ARG A 209 -5.86 10.58 -0.03
C ARG A 209 -5.45 9.70 -1.21
N ILE A 210 -6.24 9.68 -2.29
CA ILE A 210 -5.92 8.87 -3.47
C ILE A 210 -4.66 9.38 -4.18
N ALA A 211 -4.41 10.70 -4.21
CA ALA A 211 -3.20 11.27 -4.78
C ALA A 211 -1.95 10.82 -4.03
N GLY A 212 -1.97 10.89 -2.68
CA GLY A 212 -0.84 10.44 -1.87
C GLY A 212 -0.54 8.95 -2.04
N ILE A 213 -1.57 8.10 -2.05
CA ILE A 213 -1.39 6.65 -2.22
C ILE A 213 -0.97 6.30 -3.66
N CYS A 214 -1.51 6.99 -4.67
CA CYS A 214 -1.08 6.82 -6.06
C CYS A 214 0.40 7.21 -6.24
N ALA A 215 0.88 8.24 -5.54
CA ALA A 215 2.30 8.63 -5.59
C ALA A 215 3.19 7.56 -4.95
N LEU A 216 2.75 6.96 -3.83
CA LEU A 216 3.44 5.81 -3.24
C LEU A 216 3.49 4.62 -4.20
N LEU A 217 2.39 4.33 -4.91
CA LEU A 217 2.34 3.25 -5.88
C LEU A 217 3.28 3.50 -7.07
N ARG A 218 3.33 4.74 -7.58
CA ARG A 218 4.27 5.11 -8.65
C ARG A 218 5.70 4.87 -8.20
N ASP A 219 6.06 5.41 -7.04
CA ASP A 219 7.42 5.28 -6.52
C ASP A 219 7.81 3.80 -6.31
N GLU A 220 6.87 2.96 -5.83
CA GLU A 220 7.04 1.52 -5.67
C GLU A 220 7.26 0.78 -7.00
N VAL A 221 6.49 1.13 -8.04
CA VAL A 221 6.64 0.56 -9.40
C VAL A 221 7.96 1.00 -10.03
N THR A 222 8.35 2.26 -9.86
CA THR A 222 9.66 2.77 -10.32
C THR A 222 10.79 1.98 -9.70
N GLU A 223 10.78 1.80 -8.38
CA GLU A 223 11.80 0.99 -7.69
C GLU A 223 11.82 -0.45 -8.19
N ARG A 224 10.65 -1.06 -8.43
CA ARG A 224 10.57 -2.42 -8.96
C ARG A 224 11.23 -2.53 -10.33
N LEU A 225 10.94 -1.62 -11.25
CA LEU A 225 11.57 -1.58 -12.57
C LEU A 225 13.08 -1.42 -12.46
N THR A 226 13.57 -0.54 -11.59
CA THR A 226 15.00 -0.38 -11.34
C THR A 226 15.64 -1.68 -10.82
N ARG A 227 14.97 -2.42 -9.93
CA ARG A 227 15.49 -3.72 -9.45
C ARG A 227 15.53 -4.78 -10.54
N GLU A 228 14.52 -4.82 -11.39
CA GLU A 228 14.46 -5.74 -12.54
C GLU A 228 15.58 -5.43 -13.54
N GLU A 229 15.84 -4.14 -13.81
CA GLU A 229 16.95 -3.68 -14.66
C GLU A 229 18.31 -4.13 -14.13
N HIS A 230 18.51 -4.10 -12.80
CA HIS A 230 19.73 -4.58 -12.15
C HIS A 230 19.79 -6.10 -11.94
N GLY A 231 18.75 -6.85 -12.34
CA GLY A 231 18.69 -8.31 -12.16
C GLY A 231 18.47 -8.76 -10.71
N GLU A 232 17.97 -7.88 -9.85
CA GLU A 232 17.68 -8.14 -8.43
C GLU A 232 16.24 -8.62 -8.19
N ALA A 233 15.43 -8.66 -9.25
CA ALA A 233 14.03 -9.07 -9.24
C ALA A 233 13.62 -9.70 -10.58
N ASP A 234 12.57 -10.53 -10.59
CA ASP A 234 12.01 -11.10 -11.81
C ASP A 234 11.44 -10.01 -12.71
N ALA A 235 11.73 -10.05 -14.01
CA ALA A 235 11.42 -9.02 -15.02
C ALA A 235 9.93 -8.88 -15.39
N ALA A 236 9.01 -9.19 -14.48
CA ALA A 236 7.59 -9.19 -14.74
C ALA A 236 7.04 -7.78 -15.04
N PHE A 237 7.49 -6.74 -14.32
CA PHE A 237 7.05 -5.37 -14.58
C PHE A 237 7.67 -4.79 -15.85
N SER A 238 8.89 -5.19 -16.20
CA SER A 238 9.55 -4.80 -17.43
C SER A 238 8.81 -5.36 -18.64
N ILE A 239 8.43 -6.65 -18.59
CA ILE A 239 7.57 -7.28 -19.62
C ILE A 239 6.21 -6.58 -19.70
N LEU A 240 5.61 -6.26 -18.55
CA LEU A 240 4.35 -5.53 -18.51
C LEU A 240 4.48 -4.12 -19.11
N ALA A 241 5.58 -3.42 -18.83
CA ALA A 241 5.87 -2.10 -19.37
C ALA A 241 6.02 -2.14 -20.88
N ASP A 242 6.76 -3.11 -21.41
CA ASP A 242 6.94 -3.32 -22.85
C ASP A 242 5.60 -3.62 -23.53
N ASN A 243 4.80 -4.53 -22.97
CA ASN A 243 3.46 -4.82 -23.49
C ASN A 243 2.54 -3.58 -23.48
N TRP A 244 2.57 -2.80 -22.40
CA TRP A 244 1.78 -1.59 -22.26
C TRP A 244 2.20 -0.51 -23.28
N LYS A 245 3.50 -0.35 -23.46
CA LYS A 245 4.10 0.54 -24.45
C LYS A 245 3.66 0.16 -25.86
N ASP A 246 3.77 -1.11 -26.24
CA ASP A 246 3.39 -1.60 -27.56
C ASP A 246 1.89 -1.45 -27.84
N LEU A 247 1.04 -1.63 -26.83
CA LEU A 247 -0.41 -1.59 -26.98
C LEU A 247 -1.01 -0.18 -26.99
N LEU A 248 -0.47 0.75 -26.19
CA LEU A 248 -1.12 2.03 -25.91
C LEU A 248 -0.25 3.26 -26.13
N PHE A 249 1.06 3.18 -25.85
CA PHE A 249 1.95 4.35 -25.86
C PHE A 249 3.34 4.02 -26.40
N PRO A 250 3.52 3.85 -27.72
CA PRO A 250 4.78 3.39 -28.32
C PRO A 250 5.99 4.27 -28.01
N ASP A 251 5.75 5.56 -27.72
CA ASP A 251 6.78 6.56 -27.43
C ASP A 251 7.02 6.77 -25.91
N ALA A 252 6.35 6.01 -25.04
CA ALA A 252 6.47 6.18 -23.60
C ALA A 252 7.87 5.83 -23.09
N ARG A 253 8.38 6.69 -22.20
CA ARG A 253 9.62 6.45 -21.44
C ARG A 253 9.33 5.55 -20.22
N PRO A 254 10.31 4.81 -19.70
CA PRO A 254 10.11 3.93 -18.54
C PRO A 254 9.52 4.64 -17.31
N GLU A 255 9.93 5.89 -17.06
CA GLU A 255 9.41 6.67 -15.93
C GLU A 255 7.94 7.08 -16.13
N GLU A 256 7.51 7.22 -17.38
CA GLU A 256 6.12 7.53 -17.73
C GLU A 256 5.24 6.30 -17.55
N PHE A 257 5.79 5.09 -17.72
CA PHE A 257 5.03 3.86 -17.46
C PHE A 257 4.62 3.74 -15.99
N ALA A 258 5.54 3.95 -15.03
CA ALA A 258 5.19 3.85 -13.61
C ALA A 258 4.08 4.84 -13.19
N ASP A 259 4.12 6.04 -13.77
CA ASP A 259 3.11 7.07 -13.57
C ASP A 259 1.75 6.68 -14.19
N GLN A 260 1.74 6.30 -15.47
CA GLN A 260 0.54 5.86 -16.18
C GLN A 260 -0.07 4.61 -15.55
N TYR A 261 0.75 3.65 -15.15
CA TYR A 261 0.36 2.44 -14.42
C TYR A 261 -0.43 2.82 -13.17
N SER A 262 0.15 3.69 -12.34
CA SER A 262 -0.41 4.04 -11.03
C SER A 262 -1.70 4.83 -11.14
N GLN A 263 -1.74 5.81 -12.06
CA GLN A 263 -2.95 6.57 -12.34
C GLN A 263 -4.05 5.67 -12.92
N THR A 264 -3.72 4.83 -13.90
CA THR A 264 -4.70 3.95 -14.54
C THR A 264 -5.31 2.96 -13.55
N LEU A 265 -4.47 2.32 -12.71
CA LEU A 265 -4.94 1.41 -11.68
C LEU A 265 -5.88 2.13 -10.70
N THR A 266 -5.48 3.32 -10.22
CA THR A 266 -6.27 4.15 -9.29
C THR A 266 -7.63 4.52 -9.86
N PHE A 267 -7.67 5.07 -11.07
CA PHE A 267 -8.92 5.53 -11.68
C PHE A 267 -9.80 4.38 -12.18
N ALA A 268 -9.23 3.28 -12.65
CA ALA A 268 -10.00 2.08 -12.98
C ALA A 268 -10.73 1.53 -11.76
N MET A 269 -10.06 1.47 -10.60
CA MET A 269 -10.69 1.03 -9.36
C MET A 269 -11.72 2.04 -8.83
N LEU A 270 -11.44 3.35 -8.92
CA LEU A 270 -12.43 4.38 -8.56
C LEU A 270 -13.68 4.25 -9.43
N LEU A 271 -13.52 4.14 -10.76
CA LEU A 271 -14.63 3.97 -11.68
C LEU A 271 -15.40 2.67 -11.37
N ALA A 272 -14.71 1.56 -11.11
CA ALA A 272 -15.34 0.32 -10.68
C ALA A 272 -16.18 0.52 -9.41
N ARG A 273 -15.67 1.25 -8.43
CA ARG A 273 -16.42 1.59 -7.22
C ARG A 273 -17.68 2.40 -7.52
N LEU A 274 -17.58 3.40 -8.40
CA LEU A 274 -18.71 4.24 -8.81
C LEU A 274 -19.77 3.44 -9.59
N GLU A 275 -19.36 2.41 -10.32
CA GLU A 275 -20.22 1.41 -10.96
C GLU A 275 -20.77 0.35 -9.98
N HIS A 276 -20.61 0.57 -8.68
CA HIS A 276 -21.07 -0.32 -7.61
C HIS A 276 -20.40 -1.71 -7.59
N ILE A 277 -19.17 -1.83 -8.11
CA ILE A 277 -18.35 -3.04 -8.00
C ILE A 277 -17.70 -3.08 -6.62
N ASP A 278 -17.81 -4.22 -5.93
CA ASP A 278 -17.30 -4.44 -4.58
C ASP A 278 -15.80 -4.77 -4.60
N LEU A 279 -14.96 -3.73 -4.55
CA LEU A 279 -13.50 -3.87 -4.53
C LEU A 279 -12.98 -4.65 -3.32
N GLY A 280 -13.74 -4.69 -2.22
CA GLY A 280 -13.30 -5.33 -0.99
C GLY A 280 -13.52 -6.85 -0.95
N ARG A 281 -14.35 -7.38 -1.85
CA ARG A 281 -14.67 -8.82 -1.91
C ARG A 281 -14.15 -9.52 -3.15
N LEU A 282 -13.80 -8.77 -4.18
CA LEU A 282 -13.40 -9.30 -5.48
C LEU A 282 -11.89 -9.22 -5.66
N THR A 283 -11.34 -10.13 -6.44
CA THR A 283 -9.97 -10.00 -6.90
C THR A 283 -9.87 -8.94 -7.99
N LEU A 284 -8.70 -8.35 -8.19
CA LEU A 284 -8.51 -7.35 -9.24
C LEU A 284 -8.84 -7.87 -10.65
N PRO A 285 -8.50 -9.12 -11.03
CA PRO A 285 -8.98 -9.71 -12.29
C PRO A 285 -10.51 -9.76 -12.39
N GLU A 286 -11.22 -10.10 -11.31
CA GLU A 286 -12.69 -10.10 -11.31
C GLU A 286 -13.28 -8.68 -11.45
N VAL A 287 -12.65 -7.69 -10.80
CA VAL A 287 -13.00 -6.27 -10.95
C VAL A 287 -12.82 -5.85 -12.41
N ALA A 288 -11.69 -6.19 -13.04
CA ALA A 288 -11.40 -5.89 -14.43
C ALA A 288 -12.45 -6.46 -15.40
N ILE A 289 -12.80 -7.74 -15.24
CA ILE A 289 -13.83 -8.41 -16.05
C ILE A 289 -15.18 -7.71 -15.90
N ARG A 290 -15.58 -7.34 -14.67
CA ARG A 290 -16.87 -6.69 -14.44
C ARG A 290 -16.91 -5.26 -14.98
N LEU A 291 -15.84 -4.50 -14.76
CA LEU A 291 -15.70 -3.14 -15.28
C LEU A 291 -15.75 -3.14 -16.81
N GLY A 292 -15.06 -4.10 -17.45
CA GLY A 292 -14.98 -4.24 -18.90
C GLY A 292 -16.31 -4.48 -19.62
N LYS A 293 -17.38 -4.89 -18.90
CA LYS A 293 -18.72 -5.04 -19.46
C LYS A 293 -19.36 -3.71 -19.88
N ARG A 294 -18.98 -2.60 -19.22
CA ARG A 294 -19.47 -1.24 -19.52
C ARG A 294 -18.37 -0.34 -20.06
N HIS A 295 -17.15 -0.50 -19.52
CA HIS A 295 -16.00 0.34 -19.81
C HIS A 295 -14.88 -0.53 -20.41
N SER A 296 -15.03 -0.92 -21.66
CA SER A 296 -14.20 -1.96 -22.30
C SER A 296 -12.70 -1.64 -22.29
N LEU A 297 -12.32 -0.38 -22.58
CA LEU A 297 -10.93 0.07 -22.54
C LEU A 297 -10.37 -0.01 -21.11
N MET A 298 -11.10 0.51 -20.12
CA MET A 298 -10.65 0.55 -18.73
C MET A 298 -10.57 -0.85 -18.11
N GLY A 299 -11.53 -1.73 -18.43
CA GLY A 299 -11.49 -3.13 -17.99
C GLY A 299 -10.31 -3.90 -18.58
N LYS A 300 -9.97 -3.68 -19.86
CA LYS A 300 -8.78 -4.28 -20.49
C LYS A 300 -7.49 -3.73 -19.90
N ALA A 301 -7.41 -2.42 -19.73
CA ALA A 301 -6.29 -1.76 -19.06
C ALA A 301 -6.07 -2.37 -17.68
N LEU A 302 -7.11 -2.42 -16.84
CA LEU A 302 -7.02 -3.02 -15.51
C LEU A 302 -6.59 -4.50 -15.59
N ALA A 303 -7.15 -5.30 -16.51
CA ALA A 303 -6.77 -6.71 -16.64
C ALA A 303 -5.29 -6.91 -16.97
N VAL A 304 -4.73 -6.09 -17.87
CA VAL A 304 -3.29 -6.11 -18.20
C VAL A 304 -2.44 -5.76 -16.98
N LEU A 305 -2.89 -4.80 -16.18
CA LEU A 305 -2.16 -4.30 -15.01
C LEU A 305 -2.29 -5.22 -13.78
N THR A 306 -3.13 -6.27 -13.82
CA THR A 306 -3.51 -7.07 -12.64
C THR A 306 -3.11 -8.55 -12.67
N ASP A 307 -1.95 -8.84 -13.26
CA ASP A 307 -1.36 -10.19 -13.27
C ASP A 307 -0.78 -10.59 -11.89
N ASP A 308 -0.39 -11.85 -11.70
CA ASP A 308 0.12 -12.41 -10.44
C ASP A 308 1.40 -11.70 -9.92
N ALA A 309 2.03 -10.87 -10.74
CA ALA A 309 3.16 -10.01 -10.36
C ALA A 309 2.83 -8.94 -9.28
N LEU A 310 1.56 -8.76 -8.93
CA LEU A 310 1.10 -7.74 -7.97
C LEU A 310 1.32 -8.08 -6.49
N ASP A 311 1.71 -9.31 -6.15
CA ASP A 311 1.81 -9.69 -4.74
C ASP A 311 2.80 -8.82 -3.96
N ASP A 312 3.88 -8.36 -4.60
CA ASP A 312 4.85 -7.44 -4.01
C ASP A 312 4.30 -6.01 -3.83
N LEU A 313 3.31 -5.61 -4.64
CA LEU A 313 2.68 -4.29 -4.56
C LEU A 313 1.49 -4.22 -3.60
N ARG A 314 1.03 -5.37 -3.05
CA ARG A 314 -0.15 -5.42 -2.17
C ARG A 314 -0.06 -4.50 -0.97
N GLY A 315 1.16 -4.25 -0.48
CA GLY A 315 1.39 -3.30 0.60
C GLY A 315 0.83 -1.90 0.30
N ILE A 316 0.80 -1.46 -0.97
CA ILE A 316 0.25 -0.15 -1.35
C ILE A 316 -1.12 -0.27 -2.02
N ILE A 317 -1.34 -1.33 -2.79
CA ILE A 317 -2.62 -1.57 -3.49
C ILE A 317 -3.76 -1.83 -2.50
N ASP A 318 -3.55 -2.60 -1.43
CA ASP A 318 -4.59 -2.87 -0.44
C ASP A 318 -5.08 -1.58 0.26
N PRO A 319 -4.20 -0.67 0.74
CA PRO A 319 -4.60 0.67 1.20
C PRO A 319 -5.41 1.47 0.20
N LEU A 320 -5.05 1.41 -1.08
CA LEU A 320 -5.78 2.09 -2.15
C LEU A 320 -7.18 1.49 -2.29
N ILE A 321 -7.29 0.16 -2.27
CA ILE A 321 -8.58 -0.55 -2.29
C ILE A 321 -9.42 -0.17 -1.07
N ASP A 322 -8.85 -0.10 0.14
CA ASP A 322 -9.54 0.28 1.37
C ASP A 322 -10.12 1.70 1.27
N VAL A 323 -9.29 2.65 0.83
CA VAL A 323 -9.69 4.05 0.61
C VAL A 323 -10.80 4.14 -0.45
N LEU A 324 -10.65 3.48 -1.59
CA LEU A 324 -11.64 3.52 -2.66
C LEU A 324 -12.93 2.79 -2.29
N SER A 325 -12.85 1.68 -1.57
CA SER A 325 -14.04 0.93 -1.10
C SER A 325 -14.95 1.78 -0.21
N ALA A 326 -14.35 2.67 0.59
CA ALA A 326 -15.08 3.58 1.48
C ALA A 326 -15.77 4.76 0.78
N VAL A 327 -15.56 4.97 -0.53
CA VAL A 327 -16.23 6.02 -1.30
C VAL A 327 -17.73 5.73 -1.37
N ASP A 328 -18.57 6.71 -1.06
CA ASP A 328 -20.00 6.67 -1.36
C ASP A 328 -20.22 7.19 -2.80
N PRO A 329 -20.71 6.36 -3.74
CA PRO A 329 -20.99 6.81 -5.11
C PRO A 329 -21.96 7.99 -5.20
N LYS A 330 -22.77 8.24 -4.17
CA LYS A 330 -23.65 9.42 -4.10
C LYS A 330 -22.87 10.74 -4.07
N MET A 331 -21.61 10.75 -3.62
CA MET A 331 -20.75 11.92 -3.67
C MET A 331 -20.55 12.44 -5.10
N PHE A 332 -20.76 11.59 -6.11
CA PHE A 332 -20.54 11.88 -7.53
C PHE A 332 -21.84 12.05 -8.32
N LYS A 333 -22.99 12.07 -7.65
CA LYS A 333 -24.28 12.38 -8.26
C LYS A 333 -24.54 13.88 -8.14
N ASP A 334 -23.87 14.70 -8.93
CA ASP A 334 -24.26 16.09 -9.12
C ASP A 334 -25.16 16.25 -10.35
N GLU A 335 -25.97 17.31 -10.38
CA GLU A 335 -26.89 17.59 -11.50
C GLU A 335 -26.15 17.99 -12.78
N THR A 336 -24.86 18.36 -12.67
CA THR A 336 -24.04 18.83 -13.79
C THR A 336 -23.14 17.75 -14.40
N GLY A 337 -22.88 16.64 -13.68
CA GLY A 337 -21.97 15.58 -14.10
C GLY A 337 -20.47 15.91 -13.92
N ASP A 338 -20.15 17.04 -13.28
CA ASP A 338 -18.80 17.59 -13.22
C ASP A 338 -17.98 17.09 -12.03
N ALA A 339 -18.59 16.44 -11.04
CA ALA A 339 -17.91 15.96 -9.83
C ALA A 339 -16.68 15.09 -10.12
N TYR A 340 -16.77 14.24 -11.16
CA TYR A 340 -15.64 13.42 -11.59
C TYR A 340 -14.52 14.26 -12.22
N LEU A 341 -14.87 15.30 -12.98
CA LEU A 341 -13.91 16.21 -13.61
C LEU A 341 -13.19 17.07 -12.57
N HIS A 342 -13.92 17.62 -11.60
CA HIS A 342 -13.34 18.34 -10.46
C HIS A 342 -12.43 17.44 -9.62
N LEU A 343 -12.79 16.17 -9.45
CA LEU A 343 -11.91 15.19 -8.81
C LEU A 343 -10.64 14.96 -9.62
N TYR A 344 -10.71 14.78 -10.94
CA TYR A 344 -9.52 14.55 -11.76
C TYR A 344 -8.58 15.76 -11.78
N GLU A 345 -9.13 16.97 -11.88
CA GLU A 345 -8.33 18.20 -11.80
C GLU A 345 -7.69 18.37 -10.43
N GLY A 346 -8.47 18.17 -9.35
CA GLY A 346 -7.97 18.21 -7.99
C GLY A 346 -6.89 17.15 -7.74
N PHE A 347 -7.07 15.96 -8.28
CA PHE A 347 -6.12 14.86 -8.22
C PHE A 347 -4.79 15.26 -8.83
N LEU A 348 -4.76 15.70 -10.09
CA LEU A 348 -3.51 16.11 -10.74
C LEU A 348 -2.85 17.28 -9.99
N GLY A 349 -3.64 18.20 -9.45
CA GLY A 349 -3.13 19.28 -8.61
C GLY A 349 -2.45 18.81 -7.31
N ALA A 350 -2.91 17.70 -6.72
CA ALA A 350 -2.33 17.12 -5.51
C ALA A 350 -1.21 16.10 -5.80
N TYR A 351 -1.31 15.39 -6.93
CA TYR A 351 -0.45 14.27 -7.32
C TYR A 351 0.80 14.73 -8.07
N ASP A 352 0.63 15.56 -9.11
CA ASP A 352 1.73 16.09 -9.91
C ASP A 352 1.36 17.47 -10.51
N PRO A 353 1.63 18.56 -9.76
CA PRO A 353 1.34 19.92 -10.21
C PRO A 353 2.12 20.34 -11.46
N GLU A 354 3.26 19.72 -11.76
CA GLU A 354 4.06 20.01 -12.95
C GLU A 354 3.46 19.33 -14.18
N LEU A 355 3.10 18.05 -14.05
CA LEU A 355 2.36 17.32 -15.08
C LEU A 355 1.06 18.06 -15.42
N ARG A 356 0.28 18.47 -14.41
CA ARG A 356 -0.96 19.25 -14.64
C ARG A 356 -0.72 20.50 -15.49
N ARG A 357 0.34 21.26 -15.18
CA ARG A 357 0.70 22.48 -15.93
C ARG A 357 1.13 22.15 -17.36
N ARG A 358 1.88 21.07 -17.55
CA ARG A 358 2.41 20.65 -18.86
C ARG A 358 1.32 20.07 -19.77
N THR A 359 0.40 19.27 -19.23
CA THR A 359 -0.70 18.66 -20.00
C THR A 359 -1.86 19.62 -20.25
N GLY A 360 -1.88 20.77 -19.56
CA GLY A 360 -2.96 21.74 -19.69
C GLY A 360 -4.31 21.18 -19.23
N THR A 361 -4.31 20.22 -18.30
CA THR A 361 -5.55 19.60 -17.81
C THR A 361 -6.29 20.56 -16.90
N TYR A 362 -7.14 21.38 -17.53
CA TYR A 362 -8.07 22.28 -16.88
C TYR A 362 -9.48 21.97 -17.37
N TYR A 363 -10.42 21.88 -16.43
CA TYR A 363 -11.82 21.74 -16.79
C TYR A 363 -12.29 22.98 -17.57
N THR A 364 -12.90 22.76 -18.73
CA THR A 364 -13.57 23.82 -19.48
C THR A 364 -14.99 23.95 -18.94
N ALA A 365 -15.33 25.14 -18.44
CA ALA A 365 -16.65 25.38 -17.85
C ALA A 365 -17.78 24.94 -18.78
N GLY A 366 -18.77 24.21 -18.25
CA GLY A 366 -19.89 23.68 -19.04
C GLY A 366 -20.65 24.74 -19.85
N GLU A 367 -20.69 25.98 -19.38
CA GLU A 367 -21.26 27.11 -20.14
C GLU A 367 -20.51 27.40 -21.44
N VAL A 368 -19.17 27.34 -21.39
CA VAL A 368 -18.30 27.52 -22.55
C VAL A 368 -18.48 26.36 -23.52
N VAL A 369 -18.51 25.12 -23.01
CA VAL A 369 -18.75 23.93 -23.84
C VAL A 369 -20.11 24.01 -24.53
N ARG A 370 -21.18 24.34 -23.79
CA ARG A 370 -22.52 24.51 -24.35
C ARG A 370 -22.56 25.59 -25.43
N PHE A 371 -21.90 26.72 -25.19
CA PHE A 371 -21.78 27.78 -26.20
C PHE A 371 -21.05 27.29 -27.44
N MET A 372 -19.90 26.62 -27.30
CA MET A 372 -19.11 26.12 -28.44
C MET A 372 -19.88 25.11 -29.28
N VAL A 373 -20.60 24.17 -28.64
CA VAL A 373 -21.44 23.19 -29.33
C VAL A 373 -22.60 23.88 -30.04
N GLY A 374 -23.34 24.75 -29.35
CA GLY A 374 -24.47 25.47 -29.93
C GLY A 374 -24.07 26.40 -31.09
N PHE A 375 -22.97 27.13 -30.95
CA PHE A 375 -22.45 28.00 -32.00
C PHE A 375 -22.00 27.20 -33.24
N THR A 376 -21.35 26.05 -33.02
CA THR A 376 -20.92 25.17 -34.12
C THR A 376 -22.13 24.62 -34.87
N ASP A 377 -23.16 24.21 -34.14
CA ASP A 377 -24.42 23.72 -34.69
C ASP A 377 -25.18 24.81 -35.48
N GLU A 378 -25.25 26.04 -34.97
CA GLU A 378 -25.80 27.21 -35.70
C GLU A 378 -25.05 27.45 -37.02
N VAL A 379 -23.71 27.43 -37.00
CA VAL A 379 -22.89 27.60 -38.20
C VAL A 379 -23.14 26.49 -39.23
N LEU A 380 -23.28 25.24 -38.79
CA LEU A 380 -23.54 24.11 -39.69
C LEU A 380 -24.87 24.27 -40.43
N ARG A 381 -25.92 24.66 -39.72
CA ARG A 381 -27.26 24.85 -40.31
C ARG A 381 -27.31 26.09 -41.20
N ASP A 382 -26.93 27.24 -40.65
CA ASP A 382 -27.25 28.53 -41.25
C ASP A 382 -26.23 28.99 -42.29
N ARG A 383 -24.97 28.52 -42.18
CA ARG A 383 -23.87 28.93 -43.09
C ARG A 383 -23.46 27.84 -44.06
N LEU A 384 -23.54 26.57 -43.63
CA LEU A 384 -23.04 25.44 -44.41
C LEU A 384 -24.16 24.57 -45.00
N GLY A 385 -25.43 24.86 -44.69
CA GLY A 385 -26.59 24.19 -45.27
C GLY A 385 -26.74 22.72 -44.85
N GLN A 386 -26.16 22.34 -43.71
CA GLN A 386 -26.38 21.02 -43.09
C GLN A 386 -27.61 21.14 -42.18
N GLU A 387 -28.80 20.78 -42.68
CA GLU A 387 -30.07 20.95 -41.94
C GLU A 387 -30.10 20.20 -40.59
N ASP A 388 -29.39 19.06 -40.50
CA ASP A 388 -29.28 18.26 -39.28
C ASP A 388 -28.20 18.77 -38.30
N GLY A 389 -27.45 19.82 -38.65
CA GLY A 389 -26.45 20.42 -37.75
C GLY A 389 -25.33 19.45 -37.33
N TYR A 390 -25.00 19.40 -36.03
CA TYR A 390 -23.98 18.49 -35.48
C TYR A 390 -24.53 17.08 -35.13
N GLY A 391 -25.71 16.71 -35.61
CA GLY A 391 -26.28 15.37 -35.38
C GLY A 391 -27.73 15.22 -35.77
#